data_AF-A0A6N7H5D1-F1
#
_entry.id   AF-A0A6N7H5D1-F1
#
_cell.length_a   1.000
_cell.length_b   1.000
_cell.length_c   1.000
_cell.angle_alpha   90.00
_cell.angle_beta   90.00
_cell.angle_gamma   90.00
#
_symmetry.space_group_name_H-M   'P 1'
#
loop_
_entity.id
_entity.type
_entity.pdbx_description
1 polymer ?
#
loop_
_entity_poly.entity_id
_entity_poly.type
_entity_poly.pdbx_seq_one_letter_code
_entity_poly.pdbx_strand_id
1 'polypeptide(L)'
;MSGAWERTHRRYRLVHTVLDEVARTGRPEVSVSLCADLDAEFGDFGGFLREVQRRWYRSFDARLDGVLDEGPADLAAAAREVWQQLADDLAGTRLLLDAHAEHPALLELAEWHRKALVAVVGDDEAELGGVRRGAVRSGMCWWRRAMATA
;
A
#
# COMPACT_ATOMS: atom_id res chain seq x y z
N MET A 1 -2.96 31.54 5.01
CA MET A 1 -3.21 30.24 5.67
C MET A 1 -3.71 29.16 4.69
N SER A 2 -3.33 29.20 3.41
CA SER A 2 -3.90 28.31 2.37
C SER A 2 -2.98 27.15 1.95
N GLY A 3 -1.67 27.25 2.20
CA GLY A 3 -0.69 26.29 1.66
C GLY A 3 -0.73 24.89 2.26
N ALA A 4 -1.10 24.74 3.54
CA ALA A 4 -1.18 23.42 4.18
C ALA A 4 -2.36 22.60 3.65
N TRP A 5 -3.53 23.23 3.49
CA TRP A 5 -4.71 22.61 2.88
C TRP A 5 -4.46 22.22 1.42
N GLU A 6 -3.83 23.10 0.66
CA GLU A 6 -3.52 22.87 -0.75
C GLU A 6 -2.53 21.72 -0.94
N ARG A 7 -1.51 21.61 -0.09
CA ARG A 7 -0.58 20.46 -0.08
C ARG A 7 -1.30 19.15 0.26
N THR A 8 -2.12 19.12 1.30
CA THR A 8 -2.89 17.92 1.67
C THR A 8 -3.79 17.47 0.51
N HIS A 9 -4.49 18.41 -0.10
CA HIS A 9 -5.41 18.12 -1.18
C HIS A 9 -4.66 17.65 -2.45
N ARG A 10 -3.48 18.20 -2.73
CA ARG A 10 -2.62 17.74 -3.84
C ARG A 10 -2.10 16.33 -3.60
N ARG A 11 -1.57 16.02 -2.42
CA ARG A 11 -1.14 14.66 -2.05
C ARG A 11 -2.28 13.65 -2.20
N TYR A 12 -3.47 14.01 -1.73
CA TYR A 12 -4.67 13.19 -1.87
C TYR A 12 -5.00 12.90 -3.34
N ARG A 13 -5.07 13.94 -4.19
CA ARG A 13 -5.32 13.75 -5.63
C ARG A 13 -4.26 12.87 -6.28
N LEU A 14 -2.99 13.09 -5.98
CA LEU A 14 -1.89 12.35 -6.61
C LEU A 14 -1.93 10.86 -6.26
N VAL A 15 -2.21 10.53 -4.99
CA VAL A 15 -2.46 9.14 -4.57
C VAL A 15 -3.63 8.54 -5.34
N HIS A 16 -4.76 9.23 -5.43
CA HIS A 16 -5.92 8.73 -6.17
C HIS A 16 -5.63 8.53 -7.65
N THR A 17 -5.00 9.50 -8.31
CA THR A 17 -4.63 9.38 -9.73
C THR A 17 -3.78 8.14 -9.99
N VAL A 18 -2.75 7.90 -9.18
CA VAL A 18 -1.89 6.72 -9.34
C VAL A 18 -2.68 5.43 -9.10
N LEU A 19 -3.43 5.35 -8.01
CA LEU A 19 -4.16 4.12 -7.65
C LEU A 19 -5.29 3.79 -8.64
N ASP A 20 -5.98 4.80 -9.15
CA ASP A 20 -7.01 4.64 -10.18
C ASP A 20 -6.39 4.19 -11.51
N GLU A 21 -5.20 4.70 -11.86
CA GLU A 21 -4.45 4.24 -13.03
C GLU A 21 -4.02 2.77 -12.90
N VAL A 22 -3.47 2.39 -11.74
CA VAL A 22 -3.07 1.00 -11.45
C VAL A 22 -4.29 0.08 -11.51
N ALA A 23 -5.41 0.46 -10.88
CA ALA A 23 -6.65 -0.32 -10.91
C ALA A 23 -7.19 -0.48 -12.34
N ARG A 24 -7.18 0.60 -13.14
CA ARG A 24 -7.68 0.60 -14.52
C ARG A 24 -6.81 -0.22 -15.46
N THR A 25 -5.49 -0.18 -15.29
CA THR A 25 -4.54 -0.81 -16.22
C THR A 25 -4.12 -2.21 -15.79
N GLY A 26 -4.32 -2.56 -14.52
CA GLY A 26 -3.76 -3.78 -13.92
C GLY A 26 -2.24 -3.78 -13.88
N ARG A 27 -1.61 -2.60 -13.98
CA ARG A 27 -0.16 -2.42 -14.03
C ARG A 27 0.29 -1.65 -12.80
N PRO A 28 1.21 -2.20 -11.97
CA PRO A 28 1.69 -1.52 -10.77
C PRO A 28 2.65 -0.37 -11.06
N GLU A 29 3.10 -0.22 -12.30
CA GLU A 29 4.01 0.85 -12.68
C GLU A 29 3.36 2.23 -12.64
N VAL A 30 4.03 3.18 -11.99
CA VAL A 30 3.64 4.59 -12.02
C VAL A 30 4.05 5.23 -13.36
N SER A 31 3.14 5.98 -13.97
CA SER A 31 3.45 6.76 -15.17
C SER A 31 4.62 7.72 -14.94
N VAL A 32 5.54 7.77 -15.91
CA VAL A 32 6.70 8.69 -15.91
C VAL A 32 6.28 10.14 -15.73
N SER A 33 5.09 10.52 -16.22
CA SER A 33 4.56 11.87 -16.08
C SER A 33 4.24 12.27 -14.63
N LEU A 34 4.05 11.30 -13.74
CA LEU A 34 3.71 11.53 -12.33
C LEU A 34 4.94 11.48 -11.40
N CYS A 35 6.09 11.00 -11.88
CA CYS A 35 7.28 10.83 -11.04
C CYS A 35 7.78 12.15 -10.42
N ALA A 36 7.84 13.23 -11.20
CA ALA A 36 8.29 14.53 -10.70
C ALA A 36 7.37 15.08 -9.59
N ASP A 37 6.05 14.90 -9.75
CA ASP A 37 5.08 15.32 -8.74
C ASP A 37 5.16 14.45 -7.48
N LEU A 38 5.42 13.15 -7.65
CA LEU A 38 5.62 12.24 -6.52
C LEU A 38 6.86 12.59 -5.72
N ASP A 39 7.99 12.85 -6.38
CA ASP A 39 9.22 13.26 -5.70
C ASP A 39 9.03 14.62 -5.00
N ALA A 40 8.36 15.58 -5.64
CA ALA A 40 8.08 16.88 -5.04
C ALA A 40 7.20 16.80 -3.79
N GLU A 41 6.17 15.94 -3.81
CA GLU A 41 5.20 15.86 -2.72
C GLU A 41 5.56 14.84 -1.64
N PHE A 42 6.26 13.75 -1.98
CA PHE A 42 6.58 12.64 -1.08
C PHE A 42 8.08 12.48 -0.81
N GLY A 43 8.94 13.27 -1.46
CA GLY A 43 10.39 13.23 -1.36
C GLY A 43 11.03 12.19 -2.28
N ASP A 44 10.42 11.00 -2.35
CA ASP A 44 10.79 9.92 -3.26
C ASP A 44 9.61 8.93 -3.43
N PHE A 45 9.79 7.97 -4.34
CA PHE A 45 8.84 6.87 -4.52
C PHE A 45 8.63 6.04 -3.24
N GLY A 46 9.65 5.88 -2.40
CA GLY A 46 9.52 5.18 -1.12
C GLY A 46 8.59 5.89 -0.14
N GLY A 47 8.60 7.22 -0.13
CA GLY A 47 7.72 8.09 0.64
C GLY A 47 6.28 7.98 0.18
N PHE A 48 6.07 7.86 -1.13
CA PHE A 48 4.76 7.59 -1.70
C PHE A 48 4.25 6.20 -1.27
N LEU A 49 5.07 5.15 -1.43
CA LEU A 49 4.72 3.79 -1.02
C LEU A 49 4.35 3.71 0.47
N ARG A 50 5.10 4.38 1.35
CA ARG A 50 4.76 4.48 2.79
C ARG A 50 3.42 5.14 3.04
N GLU A 51 3.08 6.21 2.30
CA GLU A 51 1.77 6.85 2.45
C GLU A 51 0.64 5.89 2.04
N VAL A 52 0.81 5.19 0.91
CA VAL A 52 -0.16 4.22 0.42
C VAL A 52 -0.36 3.09 1.44
N GLN A 53 0.71 2.51 1.98
CA GLN A 53 0.63 1.44 2.98
C GLN A 53 0.01 1.94 4.30
N ARG A 54 0.32 3.15 4.75
CA ARG A 54 -0.34 3.75 5.93
C ARG A 54 -1.83 3.93 5.70
N ARG A 55 -2.24 4.34 4.50
CA ARG A 55 -3.67 4.47 4.16
C ARG A 55 -4.36 3.10 4.18
N TRP A 56 -3.71 2.09 3.61
CA TRP A 56 -4.19 0.71 3.67
C TRP A 56 -4.41 0.23 5.11
N TYR A 57 -3.40 0.35 5.97
CA TYR A 57 -3.53 -0.07 7.39
C TYR A 57 -4.60 0.73 8.13
N ARG A 58 -4.69 2.05 7.96
CA ARG A 58 -5.79 2.83 8.55
C ARG A 58 -7.18 2.35 8.12
N SER A 59 -7.33 1.94 6.86
CA SER A 59 -8.59 1.39 6.36
C SER A 59 -8.87 -0.02 6.88
N PHE A 60 -7.84 -0.84 7.05
CA PHE A 60 -7.94 -2.16 7.65
C PHE A 60 -8.33 -2.05 9.14
N ASP A 61 -7.58 -1.29 9.93
CA ASP A 61 -7.80 -1.08 11.36
C ASP A 61 -9.22 -0.58 11.62
N ALA A 62 -9.69 0.42 10.86
CA ALA A 62 -11.03 0.95 11.02
C ALA A 62 -12.15 -0.08 10.73
N ARG A 63 -11.92 -1.04 9.83
CA ARG A 63 -12.87 -2.13 9.57
C ARG A 63 -12.76 -3.23 10.63
N LEU A 64 -11.55 -3.52 11.07
CA LEU A 64 -11.30 -4.50 12.14
C LEU A 64 -11.92 -4.05 13.47
N ASP A 65 -11.84 -2.76 13.80
CA ASP A 65 -12.50 -2.18 14.97
C ASP A 65 -14.01 -2.45 14.96
N GLY A 66 -14.67 -2.29 13.80
CA GLY A 66 -16.09 -2.61 13.65
C GLY A 66 -16.39 -4.10 13.86
N VAL A 67 -15.52 -4.99 13.39
CA VAL A 67 -15.64 -6.44 13.62
C VAL A 67 -15.43 -6.78 15.10
N LEU A 68 -14.48 -6.14 15.78
CA LEU A 68 -14.21 -6.36 17.20
C LEU A 68 -15.43 -6.01 18.07
N ASP A 69 -16.14 -4.93 17.72
CA ASP A 69 -17.38 -4.53 18.41
C ASP A 69 -18.51 -5.56 18.28
N GLU A 70 -18.53 -6.36 17.21
CA GLU A 70 -19.50 -7.44 17.00
C GLU A 70 -19.17 -8.71 17.79
N GLY A 71 -17.93 -8.85 18.29
CA GLY A 71 -17.50 -9.97 19.12
C GLY A 71 -17.54 -11.34 18.42
N PRO A 72 -16.83 -11.53 17.29
CA PRO A 72 -16.87 -12.76 16.52
C PRO A 72 -16.32 -13.95 17.32
N ALA A 73 -16.91 -15.12 17.09
CA ALA A 73 -16.42 -16.37 17.70
C ALA A 73 -15.02 -16.76 17.21
N ASP A 74 -14.66 -16.36 15.98
CA ASP A 74 -13.35 -16.56 15.38
C ASP A 74 -12.84 -15.22 14.81
N LEU A 75 -12.06 -14.50 15.63
CA LEU A 75 -11.50 -13.20 15.27
C LEU A 75 -10.50 -13.30 14.11
N ALA A 76 -9.74 -14.39 14.03
CA ALA A 76 -8.76 -14.60 12.97
C ALA A 76 -9.44 -14.78 11.61
N ALA A 77 -10.52 -15.58 11.56
CA ALA A 77 -11.33 -15.72 10.37
C ALA A 77 -11.96 -14.39 9.94
N ALA A 78 -12.51 -13.64 10.90
CA ALA A 78 -13.13 -12.35 10.61
C ALA A 78 -12.09 -11.30 10.12
N ALA A 79 -10.90 -11.25 10.73
CA ALA A 79 -9.82 -10.37 10.27
C ALA A 79 -9.35 -10.72 8.86
N ARG A 80 -9.29 -12.01 8.51
CA ARG A 80 -8.96 -12.46 7.15
C ARG A 80 -10.02 -12.03 6.14
N GLU A 81 -11.29 -12.10 6.52
CA GLU A 81 -12.38 -11.62 5.68
C GLU A 81 -12.29 -10.10 5.45
N VAL A 82 -12.03 -9.31 6.50
CA VAL A 82 -11.79 -7.86 6.37
C VAL A 82 -10.64 -7.57 5.42
N TRP A 83 -9.54 -8.32 5.54
CA TRP A 83 -8.37 -8.17 4.66
C TRP A 83 -8.73 -8.43 3.19
N GLN A 84 -9.44 -9.53 2.91
CA GLN A 84 -9.85 -9.90 1.56
C GLN A 84 -10.83 -8.88 0.96
N GLN A 85 -11.86 -8.49 1.71
CA GLN A 85 -12.82 -7.48 1.27
C GLN A 85 -12.13 -6.14 0.98
N LEU A 86 -11.18 -5.72 1.83
CA LEU A 86 -10.42 -4.50 1.60
C LEU A 86 -9.53 -4.61 0.34
N ALA A 87 -8.97 -5.79 0.07
CA ALA A 87 -8.16 -6.04 -1.11
C ALA A 87 -8.99 -5.94 -2.39
N ASP A 88 -10.23 -6.41 -2.35
CA ASP A 88 -11.16 -6.31 -3.47
C ASP A 88 -11.61 -4.85 -3.67
N ASP A 89 -12.01 -4.17 -2.59
CA ASP A 89 -12.46 -2.77 -2.63
C ASP A 89 -11.36 -1.80 -3.09
N LEU A 90 -10.11 -2.08 -2.72
CA LEU A 90 -8.94 -1.26 -3.02
C LEU A 90 -7.93 -2.01 -3.90
N ALA A 91 -8.41 -2.71 -4.93
CA ALA A 91 -7.60 -3.56 -5.81
C ALA A 91 -6.35 -2.85 -6.37
N GLY A 92 -6.44 -1.57 -6.75
CA GLY A 92 -5.29 -0.79 -7.21
C GLY A 92 -4.23 -0.57 -6.13
N THR A 93 -4.66 -0.32 -4.90
CA THR A 93 -3.78 -0.22 -3.72
C THR A 93 -3.08 -1.55 -3.46
N ARG A 94 -3.85 -2.64 -3.44
CA ARG A 94 -3.32 -3.96 -3.16
C ARG A 94 -2.29 -4.38 -4.22
N LEU A 95 -2.64 -4.20 -5.49
CA LEU A 95 -1.76 -4.53 -6.61
C LEU A 95 -0.44 -3.76 -6.56
N LEU A 96 -0.50 -2.45 -6.27
CA LEU A 96 0.70 -1.62 -6.14
C LEU A 96 1.58 -2.10 -4.98
N LEU A 97 1.01 -2.31 -3.80
CA LEU A 97 1.78 -2.75 -2.62
C LEU A 97 2.39 -4.13 -2.82
N ASP A 98 1.66 -5.05 -3.45
CA ASP A 98 2.15 -6.41 -3.75
C ASP A 98 3.32 -6.42 -4.72
N ALA A 99 3.27 -5.62 -5.78
CA ALA A 99 4.35 -5.49 -6.74
C ALA A 99 5.64 -4.92 -6.12
N HIS A 100 5.51 -4.19 -5.00
CA HIS A 100 6.61 -3.53 -4.33
C HIS A 100 6.90 -4.09 -2.93
N ALA A 101 6.39 -5.27 -2.57
CA ALA A 101 6.48 -5.82 -1.21
C ALA A 101 7.92 -5.91 -0.66
N GLU A 102 8.91 -6.10 -1.53
CA GLU A 102 10.33 -6.18 -1.14
C GLU A 102 11.03 -4.80 -1.08
N HIS A 103 10.30 -3.71 -1.33
CA HIS A 103 10.86 -2.37 -1.26
C HIS A 103 11.19 -2.02 0.21
N PRO A 104 12.42 -1.54 0.53
CA PRO A 104 12.84 -1.29 1.91
C PRO A 104 11.87 -0.42 2.72
N ALA A 105 11.28 0.58 2.06
CA ALA A 105 10.32 1.49 2.68
C ALA A 105 9.02 0.80 3.16
N LEU A 106 8.64 -0.35 2.57
CA LEU A 106 7.47 -1.13 2.98
C LEU A 106 7.83 -2.18 4.05
N LEU A 107 9.03 -2.76 3.98
CA LEU A 107 9.47 -3.80 4.92
C LEU A 107 9.44 -3.32 6.38
N GLU A 108 9.92 -2.11 6.65
CA GLU A 108 9.92 -1.54 8.00
C GLU A 108 8.50 -1.39 8.57
N LEU A 109 7.57 -0.93 7.74
CA LEU A 109 6.20 -0.67 8.18
C LEU A 109 5.38 -1.97 8.28
N ALA A 110 5.63 -2.93 7.40
CA ALA A 110 5.03 -4.27 7.45
C ALA A 110 5.42 -4.99 8.74
N GLU A 111 6.70 -4.94 9.13
CA GLU A 111 7.16 -5.56 10.38
C GLU A 111 6.52 -4.94 11.63
N TRP A 112 6.27 -3.63 11.61
CA TRP A 112 5.58 -2.95 12.69
C TRP A 112 4.11 -3.38 12.78
N HIS A 113 3.39 -3.37 11.65
CA HIS A 113 1.97 -3.71 11.62
C HIS A 113 1.73 -5.20 11.95
N ARG A 114 2.58 -6.09 11.45
CA ARG A 114 2.59 -7.51 11.79
C ARG A 114 2.66 -7.76 13.30
N LYS A 115 3.54 -7.05 14.01
CA LYS A 115 3.64 -7.13 15.49
C LYS A 115 2.38 -6.63 16.18
N ALA A 116 1.77 -5.56 15.67
CA ALA A 116 0.52 -5.03 16.20
C ALA A 116 -0.63 -6.03 16.02
N LEU A 117 -0.75 -6.65 14.83
CA LEU A 117 -1.78 -7.65 14.54
C LEU A 117 -1.64 -8.90 15.41
N VAL A 118 -0.43 -9.45 15.55
CA VAL A 118 -0.20 -10.61 16.42
C VAL A 118 -0.61 -10.31 17.86
N ALA A 119 -0.38 -9.09 18.34
CA ALA A 119 -0.77 -8.69 19.69
C ALA A 119 -2.30 -8.58 19.88
N VAL A 120 -3.05 -8.29 18.82
CA VAL A 120 -4.52 -8.10 18.86
C VAL A 120 -5.30 -9.37 18.51
N VAL A 121 -4.89 -10.06 17.45
CA VAL A 121 -5.62 -11.18 16.84
C VAL A 121 -4.99 -12.53 17.17
N GLY A 122 -3.69 -12.56 17.48
CA GLY A 122 -2.92 -13.79 17.70
C GLY A 122 -2.29 -14.40 16.43
N ASP A 123 -2.64 -13.88 15.24
CA ASP A 123 -2.15 -14.34 13.92
C ASP A 123 -1.29 -13.29 13.19
N ASP A 124 -0.51 -13.73 12.20
CA ASP A 124 0.38 -12.90 11.37
C ASP A 124 -0.28 -12.42 10.06
N GLU A 125 0.05 -11.20 9.60
CA GLU A 125 -0.40 -10.60 8.32
C GLU A 125 -0.18 -11.53 7.12
N ALA A 126 0.91 -12.29 7.09
CA ALA A 126 1.22 -13.23 6.02
C ALA A 126 0.20 -14.37 5.91
N GLU A 127 -0.45 -14.74 7.03
CA GLU A 127 -1.48 -15.79 7.07
C GLU A 127 -2.87 -15.25 6.71
N LEU A 128 -3.09 -13.93 6.88
CA LEU A 128 -4.29 -13.25 6.42
C LEU A 128 -4.27 -13.02 4.90
N GLY A 129 -3.08 -12.79 4.33
CA GLY A 129 -2.89 -12.43 2.92
C GLY A 129 -2.82 -13.57 1.89
N GLY A 130 -2.85 -14.85 2.30
CA GLY A 130 -2.93 -16.00 1.38
C GLY A 130 -1.95 -15.93 0.20
N VAL A 131 -0.65 -15.85 0.49
CA VAL A 131 0.41 -15.48 -0.45
C VAL A 131 0.46 -16.38 -1.72
N ARG A 132 -0.11 -15.93 -2.84
CA ARG A 132 0.37 -16.30 -4.17
C ARG A 132 1.62 -15.47 -4.48
N ARG A 133 2.78 -16.01 -4.08
CA ARG A 133 4.12 -15.52 -4.45
C ARG A 133 4.34 -15.74 -5.95
N GLY A 134 3.69 -14.92 -6.78
CA GLY A 134 4.01 -14.78 -8.18
C GLY A 134 5.20 -13.84 -8.28
N ALA A 135 6.38 -14.37 -8.61
CA ALA A 135 7.55 -13.57 -8.93
C ALA A 135 7.26 -12.70 -10.16
N VAL A 136 6.68 -11.52 -9.94
CA VAL A 136 6.70 -10.45 -10.93
C VAL A 136 8.13 -9.98 -10.95
N ARG A 137 8.81 -10.26 -12.07
CA ARG A 137 10.13 -9.68 -12.37
C ARG A 137 9.98 -8.19 -12.16
N SER A 138 10.57 -7.70 -11.05
CA SER A 138 10.62 -6.31 -10.67
C SER A 138 10.84 -5.49 -11.94
N GLY A 139 9.79 -4.78 -12.36
CA GLY A 139 9.80 -3.86 -13.48
C GLY A 139 10.77 -2.76 -13.11
N MET A 140 12.05 -3.01 -13.40
CA MET A 140 13.13 -2.08 -13.17
C MET A 140 12.75 -0.80 -13.89
N CYS A 141 12.44 0.25 -13.12
CA CYS A 141 12.58 1.60 -13.62
C CYS A 141 14.03 1.71 -14.11
N TRP A 142 14.18 1.76 -15.44
CA TRP A 142 15.35 2.09 -16.26
C TRP A 142 16.30 3.21 -15.78
N TRP A 143 16.00 3.88 -14.67
CA TRP A 143 16.54 5.19 -14.28
C TRP A 143 18.01 5.19 -13.86
N ARG A 144 18.61 4.02 -13.58
CA ARG A 144 20.05 3.91 -13.26
C ARG A 144 20.96 3.44 -14.39
N ARG A 145 20.43 2.95 -15.52
CA ARG A 145 21.26 2.46 -16.64
C ARG A 145 21.60 3.53 -17.68
N ALA A 146 20.91 4.68 -17.68
CA ALA A 146 21.21 5.80 -18.57
C ALA A 146 22.37 6.72 -18.11
N MET A 147 22.98 6.46 -16.94
CA MET A 147 24.11 7.27 -16.42
C MET A 147 25.44 6.51 -16.29
N ALA A 148 25.54 5.29 -16.82
CA ALA A 148 26.74 4.44 -16.63
C ALA A 148 27.43 3.96 -17.91
N THR A 149 27.03 4.40 -19.10
CA THR A 149 27.73 4.04 -20.34
C THR A 149 27.72 5.18 -21.36
N ALA A 150 28.92 5.69 -21.63
CA ALA A 150 29.37 6.61 -22.68
C ALA A 150 29.06 8.11 -22.49
#